data_AF-A0A956VVX4-F1
#
_entry.id   AF-A0A956VVX4-F1
#
_cell.length_a   1.000
_cell.length_b   1.000
_cell.length_c   1.000
_cell.angle_alpha   90.00
_cell.angle_beta   90.00
_cell.angle_gamma   90.00
#
_symmetry.space_group_name_H-M   'P 1'
#
loop_
_entity.id
_entity.type
_entity.pdbx_description
1 polymer ?
#
loop_
_entity_poly.entity_id
_entity_poly.type
_entity_poly.pdbx_seq_one_letter_code
_entity_poly.pdbx_strand_id
1 'polypeptide(L)'
;RSNIIVDLNGETIATVLIDKEESHRTSYRVDLPWDTLRIGPNTVTLRANLYFEESLVLAPCESPAPERLWLTIHDDSAIRLPQSGGEATGSNLGALPYPFAGLRGIRDTIIVVNALDRDALRAGMLTMIALGRAFGAQNVFTVQSVLEATPETLGDNHVIAIGVPSNTPLGQELDKVLPLVLREGGSRALVEEEGTLTEILDSSRIGAIQEVEVPWAPGRALLSVSGTDAIALGWAADAIVERSLDGNVALLQSATQINTFDLQRVAIGSPEDILEDRFTAQDTRLRTIISISLIAAGALLVLVLYAFRRRIRPRFGIPGRRR
;
A
#
# COMPACT_ATOMS: atom_id res chain seq x y z
N ARG A 1 -18.95 9.80 42.96
CA ARG A 1 -18.85 8.40 42.44
C ARG A 1 -18.97 8.33 40.92
N SER A 2 -19.21 9.46 40.26
CA SER A 2 -19.43 9.54 38.82
C SER A 2 -18.10 9.54 38.07
N ASN A 3 -18.12 9.07 36.82
CA ASN A 3 -16.95 9.02 35.97
C ASN A 3 -17.29 9.16 34.49
N ILE A 4 -16.26 9.42 33.69
CA ILE A 4 -16.27 9.36 32.24
C ILE A 4 -15.22 8.34 31.83
N ILE A 5 -15.63 7.33 31.09
CA ILE A 5 -14.75 6.36 30.46
C ILE A 5 -14.50 6.83 29.03
N VAL A 6 -13.23 6.91 28.64
CA VAL A 6 -12.80 7.27 27.29
C VAL A 6 -12.27 6.01 26.62
N ASP A 7 -12.90 5.61 25.53
CA ASP A 7 -12.47 4.50 24.71
C ASP A 7 -11.95 5.00 23.36
N LEU A 8 -10.86 4.38 22.87
CA LEU A 8 -10.33 4.56 21.53
C LEU A 8 -10.40 3.23 20.80
N ASN A 9 -11.11 3.19 19.66
CA ASN A 9 -11.29 1.97 18.86
C ASN A 9 -11.82 0.76 19.65
N GLY A 10 -12.62 1.03 20.70
CA GLY A 10 -13.21 0.03 21.59
C GLY A 10 -12.36 -0.35 22.80
N GLU A 11 -11.14 0.15 22.92
CA GLU A 11 -10.25 -0.05 24.06
C GLU A 11 -10.33 1.13 25.03
N THR A 12 -10.49 0.86 26.33
CA THR A 12 -10.52 1.91 27.35
C THR A 12 -9.13 2.49 27.57
N ILE A 13 -8.95 3.78 27.25
CA ILE A 13 -7.67 4.48 27.36
C ILE A 13 -7.58 5.39 28.59
N ALA A 14 -8.73 5.82 29.14
CA ALA A 14 -8.76 6.62 30.36
C ALA A 14 -10.08 6.48 31.12
N THR A 15 -10.01 6.72 32.42
CA THR A 15 -11.18 6.92 33.28
C THR A 15 -10.99 8.22 34.06
N VAL A 16 -11.88 9.17 33.83
CA VAL A 16 -11.88 10.48 34.49
C VAL A 16 -12.93 10.44 35.59
N LEU A 17 -12.51 10.68 36.83
CA LEU A 17 -13.43 10.81 37.96
C LEU A 17 -14.07 12.20 37.96
N ILE A 18 -15.38 12.24 38.17
CA ILE A 18 -16.15 13.47 38.36
C ILE A 18 -16.31 13.64 39.87
N ASP A 19 -15.40 14.43 40.44
CA ASP A 19 -15.38 14.73 41.86
C ASP A 19 -15.98 16.12 42.08
N LYS A 20 -17.10 16.15 42.81
CA LYS A 20 -17.92 17.30 43.18
C LYS A 20 -18.75 17.90 42.04
N GLU A 21 -19.95 18.32 42.45
CA GLU A 21 -20.94 19.09 41.70
C GLU A 21 -20.40 20.51 41.44
N GLU A 22 -19.28 20.60 40.74
CA GLU A 22 -18.75 21.88 40.28
C GLU A 22 -19.62 22.29 39.10
N SER A 23 -20.49 23.29 39.29
CA SER A 23 -21.24 23.98 38.23
C SER A 23 -20.33 24.71 37.21
N HIS A 24 -19.03 24.41 37.24
CA HIS A 24 -17.99 25.08 36.51
C HIS A 24 -17.34 24.14 35.51
N ARG A 25 -17.12 24.68 34.31
CA ARG A 25 -16.42 24.03 33.21
C ARG A 25 -15.05 23.53 33.67
N THR A 26 -14.77 22.26 33.46
CA THR A 26 -13.45 21.65 33.70
C THR A 26 -12.89 21.09 32.40
N SER A 27 -11.56 21.01 32.30
CA SER A 27 -10.87 20.48 31.13
C SER A 27 -9.97 19.32 31.53
N TYR A 28 -10.15 18.18 30.86
CA TYR A 28 -9.30 17.01 31.03
C TYR A 28 -8.50 16.77 29.75
N ARG A 29 -7.23 16.40 29.92
CA ARG A 29 -6.38 15.93 28.82
C ARG A 29 -6.23 14.42 28.94
N VAL A 30 -6.56 13.73 27.86
CA VAL A 30 -6.34 12.30 27.70
C VAL A 30 -5.34 12.11 26.58
N ASP A 31 -4.23 11.47 26.88
CA ASP A 31 -3.24 11.13 25.87
C ASP A 31 -3.74 9.95 25.05
N LEU A 32 -3.66 10.06 23.72
CA LEU A 32 -4.08 8.99 22.81
C LEU A 32 -2.91 8.03 22.59
N PRO A 33 -3.02 6.75 22.99
CA PRO A 33 -1.98 5.76 22.75
C PRO A 33 -1.80 5.54 21.25
N TRP A 34 -0.56 5.65 20.77
CA TRP A 34 -0.23 5.58 19.34
C TRP A 34 -0.39 4.16 18.78
N ASP A 35 -0.27 3.14 19.62
CA ASP A 35 -0.39 1.72 19.31
C ASP A 35 -1.85 1.27 19.14
N THR A 36 -2.81 1.99 19.74
CA THR A 36 -4.24 1.76 19.51
C THR A 36 -4.77 2.51 18.28
N LEU A 37 -4.06 3.55 17.82
CA LEU A 37 -4.41 4.29 16.61
C LEU A 37 -4.19 3.44 15.36
N ARG A 38 -5.11 3.58 14.40
CA ARG A 38 -5.06 2.89 13.10
C ARG A 38 -4.92 3.91 11.98
N ILE A 39 -4.33 3.51 10.87
CA ILE A 39 -4.42 4.29 9.63
C ILE A 39 -5.90 4.28 9.19
N GLY A 40 -6.42 5.45 8.81
CA GLY A 40 -7.83 5.61 8.42
C GLY A 40 -8.77 5.93 9.60
N PRO A 41 -10.00 5.40 9.61
CA PRO A 41 -11.02 5.80 10.58
C PRO A 41 -10.69 5.32 12.00
N ASN A 42 -10.72 6.25 12.94
CA ASN A 42 -10.60 5.98 14.37
C ASN A 42 -11.85 6.49 15.08
N THR A 43 -12.30 5.77 16.10
CA THR A 43 -13.48 6.13 16.89
C THR A 43 -13.08 6.43 18.33
N VAL A 44 -13.41 7.63 18.80
CA VAL A 44 -13.31 8.02 20.21
C VAL A 44 -14.71 8.01 20.81
N THR A 45 -14.92 7.20 21.85
CA THR A 45 -16.20 7.06 22.54
C THR A 45 -16.07 7.59 23.97
N LEU A 46 -16.99 8.47 24.36
CA LEU A 46 -17.09 8.98 25.72
C LEU A 46 -18.34 8.36 26.39
N ARG A 47 -18.14 7.59 27.46
CA ARG A 47 -19.22 6.97 28.24
C ARG A 47 -19.25 7.57 29.64
N ALA A 48 -20.31 8.30 29.97
CA ALA A 48 -20.47 8.87 31.31
C ALA A 48 -21.33 7.96 32.20
N ASN A 49 -20.84 7.63 33.38
CA ASN A 49 -21.60 6.96 34.43
C ASN A 49 -21.86 7.95 35.57
N LEU A 50 -23.09 8.45 35.66
CA LEU A 50 -23.48 9.46 36.63
C LEU A 50 -24.27 8.83 37.78
N TYR A 51 -24.06 9.32 39.00
CA TYR A 51 -24.66 8.79 40.23
C TYR A 51 -25.07 9.95 41.12
N PHE A 52 -26.23 9.83 41.77
CA PHE A 52 -26.62 10.75 42.83
C PHE A 52 -25.74 10.54 44.07
N GLU A 53 -25.42 11.64 44.77
CA GLU A 53 -24.65 11.59 46.01
C GLU A 53 -25.47 10.98 47.16
N GLU A 54 -26.78 11.18 47.14
CA GLU A 54 -27.73 10.54 48.06
C GLU A 54 -28.05 9.12 47.59
N SER A 55 -27.43 8.13 48.25
CA SER A 55 -27.92 6.76 48.24
C SER A 55 -29.30 6.77 48.89
N LEU A 56 -30.38 6.69 48.10
CA LEU A 56 -31.77 6.65 48.57
C LEU A 56 -31.98 5.48 49.53
N VAL A 57 -31.76 5.74 50.82
CA VAL A 57 -32.31 4.95 51.91
C VAL A 57 -33.77 5.35 52.02
N LEU A 58 -34.64 4.45 51.53
CA LEU A 58 -36.07 4.33 51.84
C LEU A 58 -37.06 5.26 51.10
N ALA A 59 -37.27 4.99 49.81
CA ALA A 59 -38.63 4.96 49.23
C ALA A 59 -38.64 4.01 48.02
N PRO A 60 -39.06 2.74 48.19
CA PRO A 60 -39.17 1.81 47.08
C PRO A 60 -40.42 2.18 46.28
N CYS A 61 -40.35 3.14 45.36
CA CYS A 61 -41.34 3.35 44.28
C CYS A 61 -41.02 4.52 43.32
N GLU A 62 -40.11 5.45 43.63
CA GLU A 62 -39.72 6.49 42.66
C GLU A 62 -38.51 6.02 41.85
N SER A 63 -38.72 5.81 40.55
CA SER A 63 -37.61 5.66 39.61
C SER A 63 -36.78 6.95 39.67
N PRO A 64 -35.48 6.90 40.02
CA PRO A 64 -34.65 8.08 39.90
C PRO A 64 -34.67 8.48 38.43
N ALA A 65 -35.25 9.64 38.12
CA ALA A 65 -35.35 10.18 36.77
C ALA A 65 -33.92 10.38 36.20
N PRO A 66 -33.42 9.49 35.32
CA PRO A 66 -32.04 9.57 34.81
C PRO A 66 -31.78 10.87 34.04
N GLU A 67 -32.83 11.50 33.49
CA GLU A 67 -32.79 12.80 32.82
C GLU A 67 -32.30 13.96 33.71
N ARG A 68 -32.25 13.79 35.03
CA ARG A 68 -31.75 14.81 35.97
C ARG A 68 -30.22 14.85 36.06
N LEU A 69 -29.53 13.81 35.57
CA LEU A 69 -28.07 13.77 35.54
C LEU A 69 -27.61 14.05 34.12
N TRP A 70 -26.94 15.19 33.92
CA TRP A 70 -26.45 15.59 32.62
C TRP A 70 -24.97 15.96 32.69
N LEU A 71 -24.32 15.86 31.54
CA LEU A 71 -22.97 16.32 31.31
C LEU A 71 -22.92 16.97 29.93
N THR A 72 -22.22 18.10 29.82
CA THR A 72 -22.01 18.79 28.55
C THR A 72 -20.56 18.67 28.13
N ILE A 73 -20.34 18.21 26.90
CA ILE A 73 -19.04 18.31 26.22
C ILE A 73 -19.08 19.61 25.42
N HIS A 74 -18.18 20.53 25.74
CA HIS A 74 -18.12 21.83 25.08
C HIS A 74 -17.45 21.73 23.69
N ASP A 75 -17.78 22.69 22.83
CA ASP A 75 -17.33 22.80 21.43
C ASP A 75 -15.84 23.15 21.26
N ASP A 76 -15.17 23.61 22.32
CA ASP A 76 -13.72 23.82 22.37
C ASP A 76 -12.93 22.54 22.69
N SER A 77 -13.60 21.40 22.84
CA SER A 77 -12.94 20.09 22.92
C SER A 77 -12.25 19.79 21.60
N ALA A 78 -10.97 19.39 21.66
CA ALA A 78 -10.17 19.16 20.47
C ALA A 78 -9.32 17.90 20.58
N ILE A 79 -9.19 17.19 19.45
CA ILE A 79 -8.22 16.12 19.27
C ILE A 79 -6.98 16.71 18.60
N ARG A 80 -5.81 16.49 19.20
CA ARG A 80 -4.53 16.89 18.62
C ARG A 80 -3.72 15.64 18.31
N LEU A 81 -3.58 15.35 17.03
CA LEU A 81 -2.63 14.34 16.56
C LEU A 81 -1.30 15.06 16.30
N PRO A 82 -0.15 14.50 16.74
CA PRO A 82 1.13 15.03 16.31
C PRO A 82 1.18 14.95 14.78
N GLN A 83 1.54 16.04 14.11
CA GLN A 83 1.80 15.98 12.68
C GLN A 83 3.04 15.12 12.48
N SER A 84 2.86 13.86 12.11
CA SER A 84 3.93 13.12 11.45
C SER A 84 4.17 13.87 10.15
N GLY A 85 5.35 14.47 9.98
CA GLY A 85 5.77 15.08 8.71
C GLY A 85 5.99 14.06 7.59
N GLY A 86 5.39 12.87 7.69
CA GLY A 86 5.32 11.87 6.65
C GLY A 86 3.87 11.74 6.24
N GLU A 87 3.61 11.99 4.96
CA GLU A 87 2.42 11.51 4.27
C GLU A 87 2.25 10.02 4.58
N ALA A 88 1.01 9.56 4.77
CA ALA A 88 0.72 8.13 4.89
C ALA A 88 1.14 7.48 3.57
N THR A 89 2.38 7.00 3.52
CA THR A 89 3.15 6.70 2.28
C THR A 89 3.06 5.23 1.90
N GLY A 90 2.16 4.47 2.53
CA GLY A 90 1.91 3.09 2.19
C GLY A 90 0.57 2.97 1.47
N SER A 91 0.61 2.60 0.19
CA SER A 91 -0.56 2.06 -0.49
C SER A 91 -0.97 0.77 0.22
N ASN A 92 -2.18 0.72 0.75
CA ASN A 92 -2.72 -0.45 1.42
C ASN A 92 -4.25 -0.47 1.27
N LEU A 93 -4.73 -1.43 0.50
CA LEU A 93 -6.14 -1.67 0.23
C LEU A 93 -6.95 -1.96 1.51
N GLY A 94 -6.30 -2.44 2.58
CA GLY A 94 -6.92 -2.62 3.90
C GLY A 94 -7.20 -1.30 4.64
N ALA A 95 -6.57 -0.20 4.24
CA ALA A 95 -6.86 1.14 4.75
C ALA A 95 -8.03 1.80 4.01
N LEU A 96 -8.58 1.16 2.97
CA LEU A 96 -9.71 1.71 2.25
C LEU A 96 -10.86 2.01 3.24
N PRO A 97 -11.44 3.22 3.15
CA PRO A 97 -11.44 4.04 1.94
C PRO A 97 -10.57 5.31 2.05
N TYR A 98 -9.70 5.37 3.05
CA TYR A 98 -8.58 6.31 3.09
C TYR A 98 -7.54 5.89 2.03
N PRO A 99 -6.82 6.82 1.36
CA PRO A 99 -6.90 8.28 1.48
C PRO A 99 -7.94 8.94 0.57
N PHE A 100 -8.65 8.17 -0.27
CA PHE A 100 -9.62 8.67 -1.24
C PHE A 100 -10.80 9.39 -0.60
N ALA A 101 -11.05 9.12 0.67
CA ALA A 101 -12.13 9.70 1.43
C ALA A 101 -11.67 9.93 2.88
N GLY A 102 -11.92 11.14 3.39
CA GLY A 102 -11.50 11.57 4.72
C GLY A 102 -12.52 12.48 5.40
N LEU A 103 -12.06 13.27 6.38
CA LEU A 103 -12.92 14.17 7.18
C LEU A 103 -13.70 15.20 6.35
N ARG A 104 -13.16 15.59 5.18
CA ARG A 104 -13.80 16.52 4.24
C ARG A 104 -14.57 15.80 3.13
N GLY A 105 -14.78 14.49 3.26
CA GLY A 105 -15.37 13.66 2.23
C GLY A 105 -14.35 13.26 1.16
N ILE A 106 -14.81 13.24 -0.09
CA ILE A 106 -14.04 12.85 -1.29
C ILE A 106 -13.66 14.05 -2.18
N ARG A 107 -13.55 15.25 -1.58
CA ARG A 107 -13.32 16.50 -2.32
C ARG A 107 -11.99 16.54 -3.08
N ASP A 108 -10.99 15.88 -2.53
CA ASP A 108 -9.63 15.83 -3.09
C ASP A 108 -9.43 14.57 -3.96
N THR A 109 -10.52 13.95 -4.41
CA THR A 109 -10.52 12.71 -5.20
C THR A 109 -11.31 12.88 -6.49
N ILE A 110 -10.70 12.50 -7.61
CA ILE A 110 -11.35 12.46 -8.92
C ILE A 110 -11.58 11.00 -9.31
N ILE A 111 -12.81 10.68 -9.70
CA ILE A 111 -13.14 9.37 -10.25
C ILE A 111 -13.04 9.46 -11.77
N VAL A 112 -12.21 8.61 -12.37
CA VAL A 112 -12.10 8.49 -13.81
C VAL A 112 -12.78 7.20 -14.26
N VAL A 113 -13.74 7.34 -15.16
CA VAL A 113 -14.49 6.21 -15.70
C VAL A 113 -14.77 6.43 -17.18
N ASN A 114 -14.84 5.34 -17.95
CA ASN A 114 -15.36 5.41 -19.31
C ASN A 114 -16.90 5.49 -19.28
N ALA A 115 -17.46 6.69 -19.47
CA ALA A 115 -18.90 6.90 -19.45
C ALA A 115 -19.66 6.21 -20.60
N LEU A 116 -18.95 5.81 -21.67
CA LEU A 116 -19.54 5.11 -22.82
C LEU A 116 -19.57 3.58 -22.61
N ASP A 117 -18.81 3.07 -21.65
CA ASP A 117 -18.78 1.66 -21.28
C ASP A 117 -19.73 1.42 -20.09
N ARG A 118 -20.78 0.64 -20.32
CA ARG A 118 -21.79 0.33 -19.29
C ARG A 118 -21.21 -0.46 -18.13
N ASP A 119 -20.26 -1.34 -18.38
CA ASP A 119 -19.67 -2.19 -17.35
C ASP A 119 -18.69 -1.38 -16.49
N ALA A 120 -17.90 -0.50 -17.12
CA ALA A 120 -17.07 0.46 -16.39
C ALA A 120 -17.91 1.43 -15.56
N LEU A 121 -19.01 1.95 -16.11
CA LEU A 121 -19.92 2.83 -15.37
C LEU A 121 -20.57 2.12 -14.17
N ARG A 122 -20.99 0.85 -14.36
CA ARG A 122 -21.51 0.01 -13.27
C ARG A 122 -20.45 -0.21 -12.18
N ALA A 123 -19.23 -0.58 -12.56
CA ALA A 123 -18.11 -0.73 -11.63
C ALA A 123 -17.83 0.58 -10.88
N GLY A 124 -17.93 1.72 -11.56
CA GLY A 124 -17.84 3.04 -10.95
C GLY A 124 -18.90 3.31 -9.90
N MET A 125 -20.17 3.01 -10.20
CA MET A 125 -21.24 3.15 -9.23
C MET A 125 -21.05 2.23 -8.01
N LEU A 126 -20.63 0.99 -8.21
CA LEU A 126 -20.37 0.04 -7.11
C LEU A 126 -19.23 0.52 -6.21
N THR A 127 -18.14 0.97 -6.80
CA THR A 127 -17.00 1.58 -6.08
C THR A 127 -17.49 2.77 -5.26
N MET A 128 -18.29 3.66 -5.85
CA MET A 128 -18.85 4.81 -5.15
C MET A 128 -19.82 4.46 -4.03
N ILE A 129 -20.60 3.38 -4.18
CA ILE A 129 -21.45 2.87 -3.11
C ILE A 129 -20.58 2.39 -1.93
N ALA A 130 -19.47 1.68 -2.20
CA ALA A 130 -18.54 1.24 -1.16
C ALA A 130 -17.97 2.43 -0.38
N LEU A 131 -17.40 3.41 -1.10
CA LEU A 131 -16.82 4.61 -0.49
C LEU A 131 -17.88 5.43 0.27
N GLY A 132 -19.07 5.59 -0.33
CA GLY A 132 -20.16 6.37 0.26
C GLY A 132 -20.71 5.80 1.56
N ARG A 133 -20.78 4.46 1.69
CA ARG A 133 -21.19 3.78 2.94
C ARG A 133 -20.27 4.09 4.11
N ALA A 134 -18.97 4.28 3.84
CA ALA A 134 -17.98 4.43 4.89
C ALA A 134 -17.93 5.84 5.52
N PHE A 135 -18.36 6.90 4.82
CA PHE A 135 -18.20 8.29 5.32
C PHE A 135 -19.48 9.08 5.57
N GLY A 136 -20.65 8.62 5.11
CA GLY A 136 -21.93 9.31 5.38
C GLY A 136 -22.07 10.62 4.59
N ALA A 137 -23.31 11.03 4.29
CA ALA A 137 -23.60 11.98 3.22
C ALA A 137 -23.28 13.47 3.52
N GLN A 138 -22.41 14.08 2.71
CA GLN A 138 -22.65 15.24 1.84
C GLN A 138 -21.36 15.51 1.07
N ASN A 139 -21.16 14.78 -0.02
CA ASN A 139 -19.91 14.80 -0.76
C ASN A 139 -20.13 15.45 -2.13
N VAL A 140 -19.40 16.54 -2.38
CA VAL A 140 -19.17 17.02 -3.74
C VAL A 140 -18.01 16.19 -4.29
N PHE A 141 -18.23 15.51 -5.41
CA PHE A 141 -17.22 14.70 -6.06
C PHE A 141 -17.16 15.00 -7.54
N THR A 142 -15.98 14.78 -8.10
CA THR A 142 -15.71 15.03 -9.51
C THR A 142 -15.60 13.69 -10.21
N VAL A 143 -16.38 13.51 -11.27
CA VAL A 143 -16.23 12.39 -12.19
C VAL A 143 -15.73 12.94 -13.51
N GLN A 144 -14.68 12.34 -14.05
CA GLN A 144 -14.13 12.70 -15.34
C GLN A 144 -14.19 11.51 -16.30
N SER A 145 -14.45 11.81 -17.58
CA SER A 145 -14.38 10.82 -18.64
C SER A 145 -12.93 10.39 -18.88
N VAL A 146 -12.70 9.10 -19.07
CA VAL A 146 -11.37 8.56 -19.43
C VAL A 146 -10.77 9.21 -20.68
N LEU A 147 -11.62 9.69 -21.61
CA LEU A 147 -11.18 10.32 -22.86
C LEU A 147 -10.57 11.71 -22.65
N GLU A 148 -10.91 12.36 -21.54
CA GLU A 148 -10.49 13.72 -21.21
C GLU A 148 -9.48 13.73 -20.06
N ALA A 149 -9.32 12.61 -19.36
CA ALA A 149 -8.45 12.50 -18.20
C ALA A 149 -6.98 12.47 -18.63
N THR A 150 -6.25 13.53 -18.25
CA THR A 150 -4.80 13.64 -18.37
C THR A 150 -4.21 14.07 -17.02
N PRO A 151 -2.90 13.89 -16.79
CA PRO A 151 -2.23 14.41 -15.59
C PRO A 151 -2.57 15.88 -15.29
N GLU A 152 -2.65 16.72 -16.33
CA GLU A 152 -2.94 18.15 -16.20
C GLU A 152 -4.37 18.42 -15.74
N THR A 153 -5.35 17.67 -16.25
CA THR A 153 -6.76 17.84 -15.85
C THR A 153 -7.05 17.27 -14.47
N LEU A 154 -6.33 16.20 -14.10
CA LEU A 154 -6.48 15.54 -12.80
C LEU A 154 -5.76 16.32 -11.69
N GLY A 155 -4.67 17.02 -12.02
CA GLY A 155 -3.93 17.87 -11.09
C GLY A 155 -3.40 17.10 -9.88
N ASP A 156 -3.36 17.78 -8.74
CA ASP A 156 -2.91 17.25 -7.45
C ASP A 156 -4.09 16.65 -6.64
N ASN A 157 -4.79 15.69 -7.22
CA ASN A 157 -5.89 14.97 -6.57
C ASN A 157 -5.54 13.48 -6.42
N HIS A 158 -6.16 12.82 -5.46
CA HIS A 158 -6.27 11.37 -5.48
C HIS A 158 -7.10 10.94 -6.70
N VAL A 159 -6.79 9.79 -7.28
CA VAL A 159 -7.45 9.30 -8.50
C VAL A 159 -8.01 7.91 -8.27
N ILE A 160 -9.29 7.71 -8.60
CA ILE A 160 -9.88 6.38 -8.70
C ILE A 160 -10.13 6.10 -10.17
N ALA A 161 -9.30 5.25 -10.78
CA ALA A 161 -9.35 4.90 -12.19
C ALA A 161 -10.09 3.57 -12.38
N ILE A 162 -11.20 3.59 -13.12
CA ILE A 162 -12.09 2.43 -13.26
C ILE A 162 -12.19 2.01 -14.72
N GLY A 163 -11.73 0.80 -15.00
CA GLY A 163 -11.75 0.21 -16.34
C GLY A 163 -11.02 1.06 -17.38
N VAL A 164 -9.94 1.74 -16.98
CA VAL A 164 -9.19 2.65 -17.87
C VAL A 164 -8.37 1.82 -18.88
N PRO A 165 -8.62 1.94 -20.19
CA PRO A 165 -7.89 1.16 -21.18
C PRO A 165 -6.45 1.67 -21.37
N SER A 166 -5.48 0.76 -21.52
CA SER A 166 -4.06 1.07 -21.72
C SER A 166 -3.75 1.94 -22.95
N ASN A 167 -4.64 1.99 -23.95
CA ASN A 167 -4.47 2.81 -25.15
C ASN A 167 -4.89 4.29 -24.96
N THR A 168 -5.43 4.66 -23.80
CA THR A 168 -5.77 6.04 -23.46
C THR A 168 -4.57 6.78 -22.86
N PRO A 169 -4.51 8.13 -22.91
CA PRO A 169 -3.43 8.89 -22.29
C PRO A 169 -3.24 8.56 -20.81
N LEU A 170 -4.33 8.52 -20.04
CA LEU A 170 -4.28 8.12 -18.63
C LEU A 170 -3.77 6.68 -18.48
N GLY A 171 -4.32 5.73 -19.25
CA GLY A 171 -3.93 4.33 -19.17
C GLY A 171 -2.43 4.10 -19.37
N GLN A 172 -1.80 4.86 -20.27
CA GLN A 172 -0.35 4.82 -20.48
C GLN A 172 0.44 5.31 -19.27
N GLU A 173 -0.08 6.29 -18.50
CA GLU A 173 0.55 6.73 -17.25
C GLU A 173 0.36 5.70 -16.12
N LEU A 174 -0.84 5.11 -16.01
CA LEU A 174 -1.11 4.05 -15.01
C LEU A 174 -0.20 2.84 -15.26
N ASP A 175 -0.07 2.45 -16.53
CA ASP A 175 0.78 1.35 -16.98
C ASP A 175 2.26 1.58 -16.73
N LYS A 176 2.72 2.74 -16.25
CA LYS A 176 4.11 3.00 -15.81
C LYS A 176 4.33 2.75 -14.31
N VAL A 177 3.29 2.79 -13.49
CA VAL A 177 3.41 2.68 -12.02
C VAL A 177 2.73 1.45 -11.44
N LEU A 178 1.69 0.92 -12.11
CA LEU A 178 0.97 -0.25 -11.60
C LEU A 178 1.89 -1.49 -11.56
N PRO A 179 1.95 -2.23 -10.44
CA PRO A 179 2.72 -3.46 -10.34
C PRO A 179 2.23 -4.54 -11.31
N LEU A 180 0.92 -4.60 -11.53
CA LEU A 180 0.27 -5.55 -12.42
C LEU A 180 -0.35 -4.85 -13.63
N VAL A 181 0.07 -5.25 -14.83
CA VAL A 181 -0.52 -4.77 -16.10
C VAL A 181 -1.35 -5.90 -16.71
N LEU A 182 -2.65 -5.66 -16.86
CA LEU A 182 -3.57 -6.62 -17.48
C LEU A 182 -3.51 -6.49 -19.01
N ARG A 183 -3.47 -7.62 -19.74
CA ARG A 183 -3.47 -7.64 -21.21
C ARG A 183 -4.61 -8.50 -21.76
N GLU A 184 -5.03 -8.20 -22.99
CA GLU A 184 -5.96 -9.06 -23.74
C GLU A 184 -5.32 -10.44 -23.95
N GLY A 185 -6.02 -11.51 -23.55
CA GLY A 185 -5.53 -12.89 -23.61
C GLY A 185 -4.97 -13.44 -22.30
N GLY A 186 -4.90 -12.61 -21.25
CA GLY A 186 -4.40 -12.98 -19.94
C GLY A 186 -3.38 -11.98 -19.44
N SER A 187 -3.18 -11.94 -18.12
CA SER A 187 -2.25 -11.00 -17.49
C SER A 187 -1.01 -11.76 -17.06
N ARG A 188 0.16 -11.24 -17.44
CA ARG A 188 1.45 -11.73 -16.94
C ARG A 188 1.97 -10.71 -15.93
N ALA A 189 1.91 -11.06 -14.66
CA ALA A 189 2.55 -10.32 -13.61
C ALA A 189 3.93 -10.90 -13.37
N LEU A 190 4.96 -10.06 -13.34
CA LEU A 190 6.18 -10.41 -12.64
C LEU A 190 5.98 -9.94 -11.21
N VAL A 191 5.70 -10.89 -10.32
CA VAL A 191 5.64 -10.63 -8.89
C VAL A 191 7.03 -10.84 -8.35
N GLU A 192 7.63 -9.78 -7.79
CA GLU A 192 8.79 -9.92 -6.94
C GLU A 192 8.29 -10.22 -5.52
N GLU A 193 8.34 -11.49 -5.14
CA GLU A 193 8.15 -11.93 -3.77
C GLU A 193 9.52 -12.36 -3.24
N GLU A 194 9.99 -11.74 -2.16
CA GLU A 194 11.29 -12.05 -1.54
C GLU A 194 12.50 -12.02 -2.51
N GLY A 195 12.48 -11.14 -3.52
CA GLY A 195 13.58 -11.02 -4.50
C GLY A 195 13.55 -12.06 -5.63
N THR A 196 12.49 -12.85 -5.74
CA THR A 196 12.30 -13.80 -6.85
C THR A 196 11.17 -13.34 -7.75
N LEU A 197 11.49 -13.09 -9.03
CA LEU A 197 10.51 -12.83 -10.08
C LEU A 197 9.78 -14.13 -10.41
N THR A 198 8.52 -14.24 -10.00
CA THR A 198 7.66 -15.36 -10.39
C THR A 198 6.64 -14.88 -11.41
N GLU A 199 6.51 -15.59 -12.54
CA GLU A 199 5.40 -15.41 -13.47
C GLU A 199 4.15 -15.96 -12.80
N ILE A 200 3.39 -15.07 -12.17
CA ILE A 200 2.13 -15.41 -11.55
C ILE A 200 1.08 -15.14 -12.63
N LEU A 201 0.54 -16.23 -13.21
CA LEU A 201 -0.77 -16.35 -13.87
C LEU A 201 -0.73 -16.67 -15.38
N ASP A 202 -1.34 -17.83 -15.69
CA ASP A 202 -1.84 -18.20 -17.02
C ASP A 202 -3.37 -18.35 -16.92
N SER A 203 -4.07 -17.26 -16.61
CA SER A 203 -5.53 -17.19 -16.63
C SER A 203 -5.98 -16.12 -17.62
N SER A 204 -6.94 -16.49 -18.47
CA SER A 204 -7.51 -15.60 -19.48
C SER A 204 -8.47 -14.56 -18.90
N ARG A 205 -8.93 -14.74 -17.65
CA ARG A 205 -9.88 -13.84 -16.97
C ARG A 205 -9.44 -13.50 -15.56
N ILE A 206 -9.07 -12.24 -15.35
CA ILE A 206 -8.52 -11.74 -14.08
C ILE A 206 -9.03 -10.33 -13.83
N GLY A 207 -9.58 -10.08 -12.64
CA GLY A 207 -9.85 -8.76 -12.09
C GLY A 207 -8.71 -8.32 -11.18
N ALA A 208 -8.45 -7.02 -11.09
CA ALA A 208 -7.43 -6.47 -10.22
C ALA A 208 -7.88 -5.16 -9.58
N ILE A 209 -7.51 -5.01 -8.31
CA ILE A 209 -7.59 -3.76 -7.55
C ILE A 209 -6.16 -3.44 -7.13
N GLN A 210 -5.68 -2.25 -7.42
CA GLN A 210 -4.32 -1.86 -7.13
C GLN A 210 -4.31 -0.45 -6.56
N GLU A 211 -3.61 -0.26 -5.45
CA GLU A 211 -3.32 1.05 -4.90
C GLU A 211 -1.84 1.36 -5.07
N VAL A 212 -1.54 2.52 -5.62
CA VAL A 212 -0.18 3.06 -5.77
C VAL A 212 -0.19 4.56 -5.57
N GLU A 213 0.98 5.19 -5.61
CA GLU A 213 1.09 6.64 -5.70
C GLU A 213 0.76 7.14 -7.12
N VAL A 214 0.14 8.32 -7.23
CA VAL A 214 -0.13 8.98 -8.51
C VAL A 214 1.21 9.38 -9.15
N PRO A 215 1.50 8.98 -10.41
CA PRO A 215 2.81 9.20 -11.02
C PRO A 215 3.26 10.67 -11.10
N TRP A 216 2.30 11.59 -11.22
CA TRP A 216 2.54 13.02 -11.44
C TRP A 216 2.22 13.90 -10.22
N ALA A 217 1.70 13.33 -9.14
CA ALA A 217 1.29 14.06 -7.94
C ALA A 217 1.81 13.33 -6.70
N PRO A 218 3.03 13.64 -6.26
CA PRO A 218 3.62 13.00 -5.09
C PRO A 218 2.74 13.15 -3.85
N GLY A 219 2.66 12.10 -3.04
CA GLY A 219 1.80 12.06 -1.84
C GLY A 219 0.31 11.83 -2.13
N ARG A 220 -0.10 11.75 -3.40
CA ARG A 220 -1.46 11.37 -3.80
C ARG A 220 -1.53 9.90 -4.17
N ALA A 221 -2.67 9.29 -3.86
CA ALA A 221 -2.92 7.89 -4.13
C ALA A 221 -3.78 7.70 -5.38
N LEU A 222 -3.50 6.62 -6.08
CA LEU A 222 -4.19 6.11 -7.25
C LEU A 222 -4.78 4.74 -6.90
N LEU A 223 -6.09 4.59 -7.00
CA LEU A 223 -6.79 3.30 -6.95
C LEU A 223 -7.18 2.90 -8.36
N SER A 224 -6.58 1.85 -8.90
CA SER A 224 -6.96 1.24 -10.16
C SER A 224 -7.90 0.06 -9.92
N VAL A 225 -9.07 0.09 -10.55
CA VAL A 225 -10.04 -1.01 -10.58
C VAL A 225 -10.14 -1.48 -12.03
N SER A 226 -9.65 -2.68 -12.31
CA SER A 226 -9.46 -3.15 -13.69
C SER A 226 -9.83 -4.62 -13.83
N GLY A 227 -10.02 -5.05 -15.07
CA GLY A 227 -10.20 -6.46 -15.42
C GLY A 227 -9.79 -6.72 -16.85
N THR A 228 -9.41 -7.95 -17.16
CA THR A 228 -9.12 -8.39 -18.53
C THR A 228 -10.37 -8.35 -19.43
N ASP A 229 -11.55 -8.33 -18.83
CA ASP A 229 -12.85 -8.16 -19.47
C ASP A 229 -13.90 -7.64 -18.48
N ALA A 230 -15.12 -7.39 -18.97
CA ALA A 230 -16.23 -6.85 -18.19
C ALA A 230 -16.64 -7.70 -16.97
N ILE A 231 -16.55 -9.03 -17.05
CA ILE A 231 -16.92 -9.90 -15.92
C ILE A 231 -15.86 -9.80 -14.82
N ALA A 232 -14.59 -9.83 -15.19
CA ALA A 232 -13.48 -9.64 -14.28
C ALA A 232 -13.48 -8.25 -13.63
N LEU A 233 -13.80 -7.21 -14.39
CA LEU A 233 -13.98 -5.85 -13.86
C LEU A 233 -15.12 -5.79 -12.82
N GLY A 234 -16.21 -6.52 -13.08
CA GLY A 234 -17.31 -6.67 -12.13
C GLY A 234 -16.86 -7.29 -10.81
N TRP A 235 -16.08 -8.38 -10.85
CA TRP A 235 -15.53 -9.00 -9.64
C TRP A 235 -14.68 -8.02 -8.83
N ALA A 236 -13.80 -7.26 -9.50
CA ALA A 236 -12.95 -6.27 -8.84
C ALA A 236 -13.78 -5.18 -8.17
N ALA A 237 -14.80 -4.64 -8.85
CA ALA A 237 -15.67 -3.62 -8.27
C ALA A 237 -16.50 -4.12 -7.08
N ASP A 238 -17.03 -5.35 -7.16
CA ASP A 238 -17.82 -5.95 -6.08
C ASP A 238 -16.96 -6.20 -4.82
N ALA A 239 -15.70 -6.59 -4.99
CA ALA A 239 -14.81 -6.88 -3.86
C ALA A 239 -14.48 -5.65 -2.99
N ILE A 240 -14.50 -4.44 -3.56
CA ILE A 240 -14.34 -3.18 -2.80
C ILE A 240 -15.49 -3.00 -1.78
N VAL A 241 -16.69 -3.49 -2.11
CA VAL A 241 -17.91 -3.30 -1.29
C VAL A 241 -17.95 -4.27 -0.10
N GLU A 242 -17.51 -5.52 -0.30
CA GLU A 242 -17.91 -6.63 0.55
C GLU A 242 -16.80 -7.19 1.46
N ARG A 243 -15.52 -6.84 1.23
CA ARG A 243 -14.41 -7.64 1.77
C ARG A 243 -13.27 -6.80 2.33
N SER A 244 -12.59 -7.35 3.34
CA SER A 244 -11.28 -6.85 3.76
C SER A 244 -10.25 -7.20 2.70
N LEU A 245 -9.77 -6.19 2.00
CA LEU A 245 -8.56 -6.28 1.20
C LEU A 245 -7.36 -5.99 2.10
N ASP A 246 -6.17 -6.37 1.67
CA ASP A 246 -4.91 -6.07 2.35
C ASP A 246 -3.80 -5.93 1.31
N GLY A 247 -2.65 -5.40 1.72
CA GLY A 247 -1.54 -5.06 0.85
C GLY A 247 -1.92 -4.05 -0.24
N ASN A 248 -1.07 -3.85 -1.24
CA ASN A 248 -1.32 -2.85 -2.28
C ASN A 248 -1.94 -3.41 -3.58
N VAL A 249 -2.02 -4.74 -3.73
CA VAL A 249 -2.64 -5.40 -4.90
C VAL A 249 -3.59 -6.51 -4.46
N ALA A 250 -4.81 -6.50 -4.97
CA ALA A 250 -5.76 -7.59 -4.88
C ALA A 250 -6.08 -8.15 -6.27
N LEU A 251 -5.97 -9.46 -6.42
CA LEU A 251 -6.14 -10.22 -7.65
C LEU A 251 -7.34 -11.15 -7.54
N LEU A 252 -8.20 -11.12 -8.55
CA LEU A 252 -9.48 -11.83 -8.56
C LEU A 252 -9.56 -12.76 -9.77
N GLN A 253 -9.55 -14.06 -9.53
CA GLN A 253 -9.76 -15.09 -10.57
C GLN A 253 -11.24 -15.47 -10.72
N SER A 254 -12.05 -15.15 -9.70
CA SER A 254 -13.50 -15.29 -9.69
C SER A 254 -14.09 -14.36 -8.63
N ALA A 255 -15.42 -14.31 -8.51
CA ALA A 255 -16.10 -13.54 -7.47
C ALA A 255 -15.76 -14.00 -6.03
N THR A 256 -15.18 -15.19 -5.83
CA THR A 256 -14.85 -15.74 -4.50
C THR A 256 -13.36 -15.96 -4.27
N GLN A 257 -12.57 -16.11 -5.33
CA GLN A 257 -11.13 -16.30 -5.23
C GLN A 257 -10.41 -14.96 -5.35
N ILE A 258 -10.01 -14.44 -4.19
CA ILE A 258 -9.25 -13.19 -4.05
C ILE A 258 -7.91 -13.53 -3.39
N ASN A 259 -6.82 -13.08 -3.99
CA ASN A 259 -5.49 -13.15 -3.41
C ASN A 259 -4.94 -11.73 -3.29
N THR A 260 -4.38 -11.39 -2.14
CA THR A 260 -3.80 -10.07 -1.86
C THR A 260 -2.28 -10.18 -1.76
N PHE A 261 -1.59 -9.14 -2.21
CA PHE A 261 -0.14 -9.10 -2.31
C PHE A 261 0.38 -7.70 -1.99
N ASP A 262 1.61 -7.64 -1.50
CA ASP A 262 2.44 -6.44 -1.48
C ASP A 262 3.45 -6.49 -2.62
N LEU A 263 3.13 -5.81 -3.71
CA LEU A 263 3.91 -5.78 -4.93
C LEU A 263 4.57 -4.42 -5.12
N GLN A 264 5.87 -4.43 -5.35
CA GLN A 264 6.55 -3.28 -5.93
C GLN A 264 6.68 -3.48 -7.44
N ARG A 265 6.45 -2.41 -8.19
CA ARG A 265 6.73 -2.45 -9.61
C ARG A 265 8.24 -2.54 -9.81
N VAL A 266 8.71 -3.67 -10.29
CA VAL A 266 10.06 -3.78 -10.82
C VAL A 266 10.09 -2.94 -12.09
N ALA A 267 10.83 -1.83 -12.07
CA ALA A 267 11.14 -1.08 -13.28
C ALA A 267 11.85 -2.07 -14.21
N ILE A 268 11.11 -2.62 -15.17
CA ILE A 268 11.73 -3.30 -16.30
C ILE A 268 12.38 -2.15 -17.07
N GLY A 269 13.61 -1.80 -16.69
CA GLY A 269 14.48 -1.01 -17.54
C GLY A 269 14.54 -1.67 -18.91
N SER A 270 15.01 -0.95 -19.93
CA SER A 270 15.30 -1.62 -21.19
C SER A 270 16.15 -2.87 -20.89
N PRO A 271 16.05 -3.95 -21.68
CA PRO A 271 16.90 -5.12 -21.48
C PRO A 271 18.39 -4.75 -21.34
N GLU A 272 18.80 -3.61 -21.93
CA GLU A 272 20.12 -3.01 -21.82
C GLU A 272 20.40 -2.46 -20.40
N ASP A 273 19.47 -1.76 -19.75
CA ASP A 273 19.62 -1.20 -18.39
C ASP A 273 19.72 -2.31 -17.32
N ILE A 274 18.93 -3.39 -17.46
CA ILE A 274 18.95 -4.54 -16.53
C ILE A 274 20.25 -5.35 -16.70
N LEU A 275 20.81 -5.36 -17.91
CA LEU A 275 22.11 -5.97 -18.17
C LEU A 275 23.25 -5.08 -17.66
N GLU A 276 23.19 -3.75 -17.81
CA GLU A 276 24.22 -2.84 -17.30
C GLU A 276 24.35 -2.88 -15.77
N ASP A 277 23.24 -2.96 -15.03
CA ASP A 277 23.27 -2.95 -13.57
C ASP A 277 23.80 -4.29 -12.98
N ARG A 278 23.53 -5.42 -13.66
CA ARG A 278 24.13 -6.72 -13.29
C ARG A 278 25.59 -6.87 -13.72
N PHE A 279 26.08 -6.03 -14.63
CA PHE A 279 27.47 -5.99 -15.07
C PHE A 279 28.17 -4.70 -14.64
N THR A 280 27.90 -4.21 -13.44
CA THR A 280 28.67 -3.10 -12.87
C THR A 280 30.18 -3.43 -12.90
N ALA A 281 30.93 -2.53 -13.52
CA ALA A 281 32.33 -2.68 -13.94
C ALA A 281 33.34 -3.10 -12.85
N GLN A 282 32.91 -3.14 -11.59
CA GLN A 282 33.70 -3.53 -10.44
C GLN A 282 33.92 -5.05 -10.38
N ASP A 283 32.89 -5.85 -10.69
CA ASP A 283 32.96 -7.31 -10.64
C ASP A 283 33.75 -7.87 -11.85
N THR A 284 33.60 -7.21 -13.00
CA THR A 284 34.37 -7.50 -14.22
C THR A 284 35.86 -7.16 -14.05
N ARG A 285 36.19 -6.05 -13.38
CA ARG A 285 37.59 -5.68 -13.05
C ARG A 285 38.23 -6.67 -12.09
N LEU A 286 37.53 -7.11 -11.05
CA LEU A 286 38.08 -8.07 -10.10
C LEU A 286 38.37 -9.42 -10.79
N ARG A 287 37.44 -9.91 -11.63
CA ARG A 287 37.62 -11.16 -12.38
C ARG A 287 38.73 -11.08 -13.44
N THR A 288 38.90 -9.94 -14.11
CA THR A 288 40.02 -9.75 -15.04
C THR A 288 41.36 -9.70 -14.31
N ILE A 289 41.44 -9.01 -13.17
CA ILE A 289 42.67 -8.97 -12.35
C ILE A 289 43.05 -10.38 -11.86
N ILE A 290 42.08 -11.17 -11.38
CA ILE A 290 42.31 -12.54 -10.92
C ILE A 290 42.78 -13.43 -12.08
N SER A 291 42.17 -13.30 -13.25
CA SER A 291 42.52 -14.09 -14.44
C SER A 291 43.94 -13.77 -14.93
N ILE A 292 44.31 -12.49 -15.01
CA ILE A 292 45.67 -12.07 -15.40
C ILE A 292 46.70 -12.57 -14.38
N SER A 293 46.37 -12.49 -13.08
CA SER A 293 47.26 -12.96 -12.01
C SER A 293 47.50 -14.47 -12.08
N LEU A 294 46.47 -15.27 -12.37
CA LEU A 294 46.57 -16.72 -12.54
C LEU A 294 47.41 -17.10 -13.77
N ILE A 295 47.24 -16.40 -14.89
CA ILE A 295 48.03 -16.63 -16.11
C ILE A 295 49.50 -16.29 -15.85
N ALA A 296 49.79 -15.17 -15.19
CA ALA A 296 51.16 -14.78 -14.85
C ALA A 296 51.81 -15.78 -13.89
N ALA A 297 51.09 -16.22 -12.86
CA ALA A 297 51.56 -17.25 -11.92
C ALA A 297 51.83 -18.59 -12.62
N GLY A 298 50.94 -19.01 -13.52
CA GLY A 298 51.11 -20.22 -14.32
C GLY A 298 52.33 -20.15 -15.24
N ALA A 299 52.54 -19.03 -15.93
CA ALA A 299 53.71 -18.82 -16.78
C ALA A 299 55.02 -18.84 -15.99
N LEU A 300 55.04 -18.23 -14.80
CA LEU A 300 56.20 -18.24 -13.91
C LEU A 300 56.51 -19.67 -13.42
N LEU A 301 55.48 -20.44 -13.04
CA LEU A 301 55.63 -21.83 -12.62
C LEU A 301 56.24 -22.69 -13.73
N VAL A 302 55.79 -22.52 -14.97
CA VAL A 302 56.33 -23.23 -16.14
C VAL A 302 57.80 -22.86 -16.38
N LEU A 303 58.16 -21.58 -16.26
CA LEU A 303 59.55 -21.12 -16.37
C LEU A 303 60.45 -21.71 -15.28
N VAL A 304 59.97 -21.75 -14.03
CA VAL A 304 60.70 -22.35 -12.91
C VAL A 304 60.89 -23.85 -13.14
N LEU A 305 59.83 -24.57 -13.53
CA LEU A 305 59.90 -26.00 -13.85
C LEU A 305 60.86 -26.26 -15.02
N TYR A 306 60.86 -25.41 -16.04
CA TYR A 306 61.78 -25.53 -17.18
C TYR A 306 63.24 -25.30 -16.75
N ALA A 307 63.50 -24.29 -15.92
CA ALA A 307 64.83 -24.02 -15.37
C ALA A 307 65.33 -25.17 -14.47
N PHE A 308 64.45 -25.73 -13.63
CA PHE A 308 64.77 -26.88 -12.79
C PHE A 308 65.08 -28.13 -13.63
N ARG A 309 64.27 -28.40 -14.67
CA ARG A 309 64.48 -29.52 -15.60
C ARG A 309 65.80 -29.40 -16.37
N ARG A 310 66.21 -28.18 -16.71
CA ARG A 310 67.49 -27.90 -17.38
C ARG A 310 68.69 -28.11 -16.44
N ARG A 311 68.52 -27.88 -15.14
CA ARG A 311 69.54 -28.10 -14.10
C ARG A 311 69.73 -29.57 -13.74
N ILE A 312 68.70 -30.41 -13.93
CA ILE A 312 68.69 -31.82 -13.54
C ILE A 312 69.12 -32.76 -14.68
N ARG A 313 69.38 -32.29 -15.91
CA ARG A 313 69.97 -33.16 -16.95
C ARG A 313 71.34 -33.67 -16.50
N PRO A 314 71.51 -34.97 -16.20
CA PRO A 314 72.80 -35.50 -15.82
C PRO A 314 73.66 -35.56 -17.08
N ARG A 315 74.92 -35.10 -16.98
CA ARG A 315 75.97 -35.39 -17.95
C ARG A 315 76.27 -36.89 -17.91
N PHE A 316 75.45 -37.71 -18.56
CA PHE A 316 75.86 -39.06 -18.94
C PHE A 316 76.65 -38.96 -20.24
N GLY A 317 77.98 -38.91 -20.09
CA GLY A 317 78.91 -39.09 -21.18
C GLY A 317 78.92 -40.53 -21.63
N ILE A 318 78.80 -40.75 -22.94
CA ILE A 318 79.21 -42.00 -23.59
C ILE A 318 80.56 -41.69 -24.25
N PRO A 319 81.68 -42.30 -23.81
CA PRO A 319 82.94 -42.19 -24.51
C PRO A 319 82.88 -43.06 -25.77
N GLY A 320 83.30 -42.47 -26.89
CA GLY A 320 83.38 -43.17 -28.17
C GLY A 320 84.40 -44.30 -28.17
N ARG A 321 84.17 -45.29 -29.04
CA ARG A 321 85.20 -46.23 -29.47
C ARG A 321 85.18 -46.30 -31.00
N ARG A 322 86.24 -45.80 -31.62
CA ARG A 322 86.62 -46.01 -33.02
C ARG A 322 87.50 -47.26 -33.10
N ARG A 323 87.29 -48.02 -34.18
CA ARG A 323 88.11 -49.08 -34.78
C ARG A 323 88.24 -50.39 -34.00
#